data_AF-A0A397UZ77-F1
#
_entry.id   AF-A0A397UZ77-F1
#
_cell.length_a   1.000
_cell.length_b   1.000
_cell.length_c   1.000
_cell.angle_alpha   90.00
_cell.angle_beta   90.00
_cell.angle_gamma   90.00
#
_symmetry.space_group_name_H-M   'P 1'
#
loop_
_entity.id
_entity.type
_entity.pdbx_description
1 polymer ?
#
loop_
_entity_poly.entity_id
_entity_poly.type
_entity_poly.pdbx_seq_one_letter_code
_entity_poly.pdbx_strand_id
1 'polypeptide(L)'
;MASKNSSHSSKAVTDEPTNLNSTRLIDYLASYLKQTVNGVHTYTIYALSSKLTHKSALTLHKNSNTGSNTSKTNLFERQLLLLVNEKIPSTDKEVFVTGVEIYEYHDFDTDTLNIYISKVDTTGYRPCSSTPTKNLLTAYMKFYLEDANVNKQLLLKRRMIKFNVFARPHPQYLFHLSEQNPTKRVLSDSELLKWWKNVLQKTFLHDTIHSLQKKTRKERGWFFFPGMSSEKIALTFIKDNVDSEAEKHENLVWQYGYPYPDEEEAIKVIPKFEDDAKSRWLDTARESSLTVKNFWELISIGGEFAGGKQAGFFWVETALDDDQDLTNQDIKTVPMMDQNFNTEIKKELEKEVGGVVVSAHTYVQALGELFAQEFNTEEAAIESTSNWHRYFSGLQEKTNPDDLIIKFTVNNSTITHNDSQQHNDNDNQQHNTTPVNNLQMRIKRKVSLVQNDNVNSTTDSSVNILSPSLIKRVKK
;
A
#
# COMPACT_ATOMS: atom_id res chain seq x y z
N MET A 1 69.56 16.19 -5.65
CA MET A 1 68.75 14.95 -5.58
C MET A 1 68.08 14.94 -4.21
N ALA A 2 66.82 15.36 -4.14
CA ALA A 2 66.07 15.46 -2.90
C ALA A 2 64.81 14.60 -3.05
N SER A 3 64.68 13.57 -2.22
CA SER A 3 63.52 12.68 -2.18
C SER A 3 62.39 13.31 -1.38
N LYS A 4 61.23 13.53 -2.00
CA LYS A 4 59.99 13.92 -1.31
C LYS A 4 59.18 12.65 -1.02
N ASN A 5 58.94 12.41 0.27
CA ASN A 5 57.87 11.55 0.76
C ASN A 5 56.52 12.23 0.51
N SER A 6 55.53 11.50 -0.04
CA SER A 6 54.13 11.90 0.01
C SER A 6 53.28 10.76 0.57
N SER A 7 52.80 10.96 1.79
CA SER A 7 51.76 10.19 2.45
C SER A 7 50.41 10.40 1.74
N HIS A 8 49.71 9.30 1.42
CA HIS A 8 48.32 9.32 0.99
C HIS A 8 47.40 9.38 2.21
N SER A 9 46.74 10.51 2.39
CA SER A 9 45.61 10.68 3.31
C SER A 9 44.31 10.46 2.52
N SER A 10 43.57 9.44 2.92
CA SER A 10 42.23 9.11 2.45
C SER A 10 41.23 10.16 2.96
N LYS A 11 40.66 10.95 2.04
CA LYS A 11 39.57 11.88 2.35
C LYS A 11 38.28 11.10 2.62
N ALA A 12 37.76 11.25 3.83
CA ALA A 12 36.39 10.93 4.18
C ALA A 12 35.44 11.80 3.36
N VAL A 13 34.49 11.16 2.67
CA VAL A 13 33.37 11.83 2.00
C VAL A 13 32.37 12.18 3.09
N THR A 14 32.19 13.47 3.34
CA THR A 14 31.18 14.02 4.24
C THR A 14 29.85 14.09 3.49
N ASP A 15 28.86 13.34 3.97
CA ASP A 15 27.48 13.38 3.49
C ASP A 15 26.83 14.75 3.78
N GLU A 16 26.58 15.53 2.73
CA GLU A 16 25.70 16.71 2.77
C GLU A 16 24.22 16.29 2.84
N PRO A 17 23.32 17.14 3.39
CA PRO A 17 21.89 16.86 3.44
C PRO A 17 21.33 16.72 2.02
N THR A 18 20.91 15.51 1.67
CA THR A 18 20.38 15.19 0.34
C THR A 18 19.09 15.93 0.06
N ASN A 19 19.17 16.90 -0.87
CA ASN A 19 18.04 17.62 -1.45
C ASN A 19 17.00 16.61 -2.00
N LEU A 20 15.71 16.73 -1.65
CA LEU A 20 14.62 15.85 -2.11
C LEU A 20 14.30 15.98 -3.62
N ASN A 21 15.11 16.70 -4.39
CA ASN A 21 14.88 17.04 -5.80
C ASN A 21 15.25 15.92 -6.79
N SER A 22 15.08 14.65 -6.41
CA SER A 22 15.43 13.55 -7.33
C SER A 22 14.32 13.27 -8.34
N THR A 23 14.69 13.13 -9.61
CA THR A 23 13.74 12.87 -10.71
C THR A 23 13.30 11.41 -10.81
N ARG A 24 14.01 10.47 -10.17
CA ARG A 24 13.67 9.04 -10.18
C ARG A 24 13.05 8.61 -8.86
N LEU A 25 11.99 7.81 -8.94
CA LEU A 25 11.27 7.27 -7.78
C LEU A 25 12.23 6.58 -6.82
N ILE A 26 13.07 5.66 -7.28
CA ILE A 26 13.95 4.88 -6.39
C ILE A 26 14.91 5.76 -5.57
N ASP A 27 15.43 6.84 -6.16
CA ASP A 27 16.30 7.80 -5.47
C ASP A 27 15.51 8.61 -4.44
N TYR A 28 14.31 9.04 -4.80
CA TYR A 28 13.40 9.74 -3.89
C TYR A 28 13.05 8.85 -2.68
N LEU A 29 12.71 7.58 -2.91
CA LEU A 29 12.45 6.60 -1.86
C LEU A 29 13.65 6.48 -0.91
N ALA A 30 14.86 6.33 -1.45
CA ALA A 30 16.07 6.24 -0.64
C ALA A 30 16.31 7.52 0.19
N SER A 31 16.18 8.70 -0.43
CA SER A 31 16.32 10.00 0.27
C SER A 31 15.29 10.18 1.36
N TYR A 32 14.03 9.83 1.11
CA TYR A 32 12.95 9.94 2.07
C TYR A 32 13.13 8.98 3.25
N LEU A 33 13.53 7.73 2.98
CA LEU A 33 13.78 6.74 4.04
C LEU A 33 14.96 7.14 4.93
N LYS A 34 16.02 7.73 4.35
CA LYS A 34 17.14 8.31 5.11
C LYS A 34 16.70 9.38 6.11
N GLN A 35 15.59 10.08 5.87
CA GLN A 35 15.13 11.18 6.71
C GLN A 35 14.04 10.76 7.70
N THR A 36 13.30 9.68 7.41
CA THR A 36 12.06 9.37 8.14
C THR A 36 12.07 8.05 8.88
N VAL A 37 12.97 7.12 8.54
CA VAL A 37 13.14 5.88 9.30
C VAL A 37 14.04 6.19 10.51
N ASN A 38 13.58 5.83 11.70
CA ASN A 38 14.36 5.99 12.94
C ASN A 38 15.33 4.81 13.10
N GLY A 39 16.48 5.05 13.72
CA GLY A 39 17.50 4.05 14.00
C GLY A 39 18.66 4.05 13.01
N VAL A 40 19.51 3.03 13.13
CA VAL A 40 20.67 2.80 12.26
C VAL A 40 20.40 1.55 11.43
N HIS A 41 20.21 1.74 10.13
CA HIS A 41 19.81 0.67 9.22
C HIS A 41 20.61 0.77 7.93
N THR A 42 20.95 -0.38 7.34
CA THR A 42 21.48 -0.42 5.97
C THR A 42 20.47 -1.17 5.11
N TYR A 43 19.86 -0.44 4.18
CA TYR A 43 18.83 -0.94 3.27
C TYR A 43 19.36 -1.08 1.85
N THR A 44 18.83 -2.06 1.14
CA THR A 44 18.89 -2.12 -0.33
C THR A 44 17.48 -2.12 -0.89
N ILE A 45 17.19 -1.23 -1.83
CA ILE A 45 15.90 -1.16 -2.54
C ILE A 45 16.07 -1.75 -3.94
N TYR A 46 15.13 -2.62 -4.30
CA TYR A 46 14.94 -3.13 -5.64
C TYR A 46 13.63 -2.56 -6.18
N ALA A 47 13.68 -1.91 -7.33
CA ALA A 47 12.49 -1.51 -8.08
C ALA A 47 12.46 -2.28 -9.41
N LEU A 48 11.47 -3.13 -9.58
CA LEU A 48 11.17 -3.82 -10.83
C LEU A 48 9.87 -3.24 -11.39
N SER A 49 9.88 -2.75 -12.62
CA SER A 49 8.66 -2.31 -13.29
C SER A 49 8.45 -2.98 -14.64
N SER A 50 7.19 -3.13 -15.04
CA SER A 50 6.85 -3.49 -16.42
C SER A 50 6.92 -2.26 -17.32
N LYS A 51 7.22 -2.47 -18.60
CA LYS A 51 6.93 -1.50 -19.66
C LYS A 51 5.43 -1.17 -19.66
N LEU A 52 5.09 0.03 -20.12
CA LEU A 52 3.70 0.46 -20.21
C LEU A 52 2.95 -0.39 -21.24
N THR A 53 1.92 -1.11 -20.79
CA THR A 53 1.08 -1.95 -21.64
C THR A 53 -0.30 -1.35 -21.82
N HIS A 54 -0.85 -1.43 -23.03
CA HIS A 54 -2.19 -0.93 -23.30
C HIS A 54 -3.25 -1.77 -22.58
N LYS A 55 -4.24 -1.13 -21.96
CA LYS A 55 -5.36 -1.78 -21.27
C LYS A 55 -6.70 -1.23 -21.75
N SER A 56 -7.73 -2.06 -21.61
CA SER A 56 -9.13 -1.59 -21.69
C SER A 56 -9.46 -0.70 -20.51
N ALA A 57 -10.44 0.20 -20.68
CA ALA A 57 -10.93 1.06 -19.60
C ALA A 57 -11.18 0.28 -18.29
N LEU A 58 -10.84 0.92 -17.17
CA LEU A 58 -11.10 0.39 -15.82
C LEU A 58 -12.59 0.29 -15.52
N THR A 59 -13.41 1.08 -16.19
CA THR A 59 -14.87 1.07 -16.08
C THR A 59 -15.52 0.87 -17.44
N LEU A 60 -16.75 0.34 -17.45
CA LEU A 60 -17.55 0.23 -18.68
C LEU A 60 -18.29 1.54 -18.93
N HIS A 61 -17.57 2.66 -19.07
CA HIS A 61 -18.21 3.90 -19.46
C HIS A 61 -18.78 3.74 -20.89
N LYS A 62 -20.10 3.91 -21.04
CA LYS A 62 -20.74 3.86 -22.36
C LYS A 62 -20.33 5.13 -23.10
N ASN A 63 -19.51 5.02 -24.15
CA ASN A 63 -19.41 6.06 -25.17
C ASN A 63 -20.75 6.15 -25.91
N SER A 64 -21.77 6.73 -25.29
CA SER A 64 -22.97 7.17 -26.00
C SER A 64 -22.66 8.51 -26.65
N ASN A 65 -22.25 8.49 -27.92
CA ASN A 65 -22.74 9.39 -28.99
C ASN A 65 -21.92 9.40 -30.28
N THR A 66 -21.03 8.43 -30.52
CA THR A 66 -20.50 8.21 -31.87
C THR A 66 -20.54 6.73 -32.21
N GLY A 67 -21.25 6.38 -33.29
CA GLY A 67 -21.41 5.01 -33.78
C GLY A 67 -20.14 4.38 -34.36
N SER A 68 -18.98 4.58 -33.74
CA SER A 68 -17.77 3.80 -34.02
C SER A 68 -17.55 2.77 -32.91
N ASN A 69 -17.91 1.53 -33.21
CA ASN A 69 -17.35 0.39 -32.49
C ASN A 69 -15.81 0.50 -32.58
N THR A 70 -15.13 0.51 -31.43
CA THR A 70 -13.67 0.65 -31.23
C THR A 70 -13.12 2.08 -31.12
N SER A 71 -13.52 2.84 -30.10
CA SER A 71 -12.59 3.81 -29.50
C SER A 71 -11.64 3.00 -28.60
N LYS A 72 -10.38 2.85 -29.01
CA LYS A 72 -9.33 2.30 -28.14
C LYS A 72 -9.07 3.35 -27.06
N THR A 73 -9.30 2.99 -25.80
CA THR A 73 -9.00 3.84 -24.63
C THR A 73 -7.52 4.17 -24.60
N ASN A 74 -7.10 5.38 -24.25
CA ASN A 74 -5.69 5.73 -24.11
C ASN A 74 -5.18 5.41 -22.69
N LEU A 75 -5.49 4.21 -22.22
CA LEU A 75 -5.15 3.71 -20.88
C LEU A 75 -3.95 2.77 -20.97
N PHE A 76 -2.94 3.03 -20.13
CA PHE A 76 -1.78 2.14 -20.00
C PHE A 76 -1.56 1.72 -18.55
N GLU A 77 -1.22 0.45 -18.38
CA GLU A 77 -0.84 -0.12 -17.09
C GLU A 77 0.68 -0.30 -17.01
N ARG A 78 1.22 0.05 -15.84
CA ARG A 78 2.54 -0.31 -15.36
C ARG A 78 2.39 -1.10 -14.06
N GLN A 79 3.02 -2.26 -13.99
CA GLN A 79 3.17 -3.03 -12.76
C GLN A 79 4.50 -2.64 -12.12
N LEU A 80 4.52 -2.47 -10.80
CA LEU A 80 5.69 -2.06 -10.03
C LEU A 80 5.82 -2.94 -8.79
N LEU A 81 6.99 -3.55 -8.62
CA LEU A 81 7.37 -4.29 -7.43
C LEU A 81 8.53 -3.56 -6.75
N LEU A 82 8.31 -3.15 -5.51
CA LEU A 82 9.32 -2.58 -4.63
C LEU A 82 9.66 -3.61 -3.55
N LEU A 83 10.93 -3.98 -3.45
CA LEU A 83 11.44 -4.84 -2.39
C LEU A 83 12.53 -4.10 -1.60
N VAL A 84 12.50 -4.25 -0.29
CA VAL A 84 13.51 -3.68 0.61
C VAL A 84 14.11 -4.81 1.42
N ASN A 85 15.44 -4.92 1.37
CA ASN A 85 16.19 -5.78 2.27
C ASN A 85 16.94 -4.96 3.32
N GLU A 86 17.30 -5.58 4.44
CA GLU A 86 18.08 -4.96 5.49
C GLU A 86 19.21 -5.89 5.96
N LYS A 87 20.38 -5.32 6.22
CA LYS A 87 21.55 -6.05 6.74
C LYS A 87 21.40 -6.42 8.22
N ILE A 88 21.32 -7.71 8.52
CA ILE A 88 21.20 -8.28 9.88
C ILE A 88 22.48 -7.99 10.68
N PRO A 89 22.42 -7.25 11.81
CA PRO A 89 23.60 -6.86 12.57
C PRO A 89 24.42 -8.03 13.11
N SER A 90 23.78 -9.15 13.46
CA SER A 90 24.44 -10.32 14.03
C SER A 90 25.24 -11.13 13.01
N THR A 91 24.76 -11.22 11.76
CA THR A 91 25.33 -12.10 10.73
C THR A 91 25.98 -11.35 9.58
N ASP A 92 25.77 -10.03 9.50
CA ASP A 92 26.19 -9.17 8.40
C ASP A 92 25.57 -9.52 7.03
N LYS A 93 24.54 -10.38 7.02
CA LYS A 93 23.82 -10.84 5.83
C LYS A 93 22.54 -10.03 5.59
N GLU A 94 22.04 -10.03 4.37
CA GLU A 94 20.83 -9.29 4.00
C GLU A 94 19.60 -10.19 3.96
N VAL A 95 18.47 -9.67 4.43
CA VAL A 95 17.17 -10.34 4.36
C VAL A 95 16.10 -9.36 3.90
N PHE A 96 15.15 -9.80 3.06
CA PHE A 96 13.98 -8.98 2.75
C PHE A 96 13.19 -8.66 4.02
N VAL A 97 12.73 -7.42 4.13
CA VAL A 97 11.94 -6.92 5.27
C VAL A 97 10.61 -6.34 4.84
N THR A 98 10.48 -5.91 3.59
CA THR A 98 9.26 -5.30 3.04
C THR A 98 9.16 -5.58 1.55
N GLY A 99 7.95 -5.87 1.08
CA GLY A 99 7.60 -5.94 -0.32
C GLY A 99 6.28 -5.20 -0.58
N VAL A 100 6.22 -4.50 -1.71
CA VAL A 100 5.03 -3.77 -2.16
C VAL A 100 4.82 -4.00 -3.65
N GLU A 101 3.64 -4.48 -4.03
CA GLU A 101 3.19 -4.61 -5.42
C GLU A 101 2.14 -3.54 -5.72
N ILE A 102 2.35 -2.78 -6.80
CA ILE A 102 1.56 -1.62 -7.18
C ILE A 102 1.21 -1.71 -8.66
N TYR A 103 -0.02 -1.34 -9.00
CA TYR A 103 -0.50 -1.19 -10.36
C TYR A 103 -0.79 0.28 -10.61
N GLU A 104 -0.16 0.84 -11.64
CA GLU A 104 -0.33 2.23 -12.05
C GLU A 104 -1.03 2.27 -13.40
N TYR A 105 -2.19 2.91 -13.44
CA TYR A 105 -3.01 3.08 -14.62
C TYR A 105 -2.98 4.55 -15.05
N HIS A 106 -2.27 4.79 -16.15
CA HIS A 106 -2.15 6.10 -16.77
C HIS A 106 -3.28 6.25 -17.79
N ASP A 107 -4.30 7.02 -17.43
CA ASP A 107 -5.38 7.40 -18.32
C ASP A 107 -5.05 8.75 -18.95
N PHE A 108 -4.60 8.71 -20.19
CA PHE A 108 -4.27 9.90 -20.96
C PHE A 108 -5.50 10.58 -21.54
N ASP A 109 -6.66 9.92 -21.62
CA ASP A 109 -7.88 10.57 -22.11
C ASP A 109 -8.43 11.55 -21.05
N THR A 110 -8.23 11.24 -19.77
CA THR A 110 -8.73 12.04 -18.64
C THR A 110 -7.63 12.69 -17.81
N ASP A 111 -6.36 12.62 -18.25
CA ASP A 111 -5.21 13.12 -17.50
C ASP A 111 -5.16 12.59 -16.04
N THR A 112 -5.60 11.34 -15.84
CA THR A 112 -5.77 10.72 -14.53
C THR A 112 -4.75 9.59 -14.31
N LEU A 113 -4.10 9.59 -13.15
CA LEU A 113 -3.32 8.45 -12.67
C LEU A 113 -4.11 7.70 -11.60
N ASN A 114 -4.50 6.46 -11.89
CA ASN A 114 -5.05 5.56 -10.86
C ASN A 114 -3.94 4.63 -10.36
N ILE A 115 -3.62 4.73 -9.08
CA ILE A 115 -2.67 3.88 -8.38
C ILE A 115 -3.49 2.89 -7.55
N TYR A 116 -3.25 1.60 -7.75
CA TYR A 116 -3.80 0.53 -6.93
C TYR A 116 -2.67 -0.18 -6.21
N ILE A 117 -2.64 -0.04 -4.88
CA ILE A 117 -1.66 -0.76 -4.05
C ILE A 117 -2.23 -2.16 -3.78
N SER A 118 -1.74 -3.13 -4.55
CA SER A 118 -2.32 -4.47 -4.62
C SER A 118 -1.88 -5.36 -3.45
N LYS A 119 -0.57 -5.36 -3.14
CA LYS A 119 -0.02 -6.18 -2.06
C LYS A 119 1.01 -5.40 -1.25
N VAL A 120 0.96 -5.58 0.06
CA VAL A 120 2.00 -5.13 1.00
C VAL A 120 2.27 -6.30 1.93
N ASP A 121 3.54 -6.69 2.04
CA ASP A 121 3.94 -7.81 2.88
C ASP A 121 5.27 -7.54 3.59
N THR A 122 5.50 -8.27 4.66
CA THR A 122 6.75 -8.28 5.42
C THR A 122 7.15 -9.73 5.73
N THR A 123 8.42 -9.96 6.00
CA THR A 123 8.93 -11.31 6.30
C THR A 123 8.98 -11.61 7.80
N GLY A 124 8.94 -10.57 8.65
CA GLY A 124 9.06 -10.70 10.11
C GLY A 124 10.49 -10.74 10.65
N TYR A 125 11.53 -10.75 9.81
CA TYR A 125 12.95 -10.79 10.27
C TYR A 125 13.44 -9.46 10.86
N ARG A 126 12.55 -8.49 11.03
CA ARG A 126 12.79 -7.25 11.76
C ARG A 126 11.63 -6.87 12.66
N PRO A 127 11.91 -6.23 13.80
CA PRO A 127 10.87 -5.64 14.64
C PRO A 127 9.97 -4.70 13.84
N CYS A 128 8.66 -4.74 14.10
CA CYS A 128 7.67 -3.89 13.42
C CYS A 128 7.94 -2.38 13.61
N SER A 129 8.64 -1.98 14.67
CA SER A 129 9.04 -0.59 14.92
C SER A 129 10.18 -0.11 14.02
N SER A 130 10.95 -1.02 13.42
CA SER A 130 12.10 -0.71 12.58
C SER A 130 11.85 -1.00 11.09
N THR A 131 10.71 -1.61 10.72
CA THR A 131 10.43 -1.89 9.30
C THR A 131 10.14 -0.59 8.53
N PRO A 132 10.72 -0.39 7.34
CA PRO A 132 10.52 0.82 6.54
C PRO A 132 9.16 0.86 5.83
N THR A 133 8.26 -0.11 6.03
CA THR A 133 7.05 -0.30 5.22
C THR A 133 6.14 0.93 5.13
N LYS A 134 5.83 1.56 6.28
CA LYS A 134 4.98 2.76 6.29
C LYS A 134 5.67 3.92 5.59
N ASN A 135 6.94 4.14 5.91
CA ASN A 135 7.76 5.20 5.33
C ASN A 135 7.93 5.04 3.82
N LEU A 136 8.10 3.80 3.34
CA LEU A 136 8.22 3.46 1.92
C LEU A 136 6.93 3.80 1.16
N LEU A 137 5.77 3.42 1.71
CA LEU A 137 4.47 3.76 1.11
C LEU A 137 4.22 5.27 1.12
N THR A 138 4.50 5.94 2.22
CA THR A 138 4.38 7.41 2.30
C THR A 138 5.31 8.09 1.30
N ALA A 139 6.57 7.64 1.18
CA ALA A 139 7.52 8.15 0.19
C ALA A 139 7.00 7.94 -1.24
N TYR A 140 6.53 6.73 -1.56
CA TYR A 140 5.98 6.42 -2.87
C TYR A 140 4.80 7.32 -3.23
N MET A 141 3.87 7.54 -2.29
CA MET A 141 2.74 8.41 -2.52
C MET A 141 3.16 9.88 -2.65
N LYS A 142 4.05 10.38 -1.77
CA LYS A 142 4.56 11.76 -1.81
C LYS A 142 5.35 12.06 -3.09
N PHE A 143 6.07 11.09 -3.65
CA PHE A 143 6.76 11.24 -4.93
C PHE A 143 5.85 11.75 -6.05
N TYR A 144 4.60 11.28 -6.11
CA TYR A 144 3.61 11.71 -7.10
C TYR A 144 2.92 13.04 -6.77
N LEU A 145 3.04 13.53 -5.54
CA LEU A 145 2.41 14.76 -5.07
C LEU A 145 3.35 15.96 -5.08
N GLU A 146 4.66 15.74 -4.93
CA GLU A 146 5.63 16.83 -4.81
C GLU A 146 5.91 17.51 -6.16
N ASP A 147 5.56 18.80 -6.23
CA ASP A 147 5.77 19.69 -7.39
C ASP A 147 7.27 19.99 -7.67
N ALA A 148 8.16 19.64 -6.74
CA ALA A 148 9.60 19.90 -6.82
C ALA A 148 10.33 19.00 -7.83
N ASN A 149 9.67 17.96 -8.35
CA ASN A 149 10.23 17.11 -9.38
C ASN A 149 10.33 17.89 -10.70
N VAL A 150 11.57 18.10 -11.13
CA VAL A 150 11.99 18.92 -12.30
C VAL A 150 11.31 18.51 -13.63
N ASN A 151 10.66 17.35 -13.68
CA ASN A 151 9.72 17.00 -14.74
C ASN A 151 8.34 17.65 -14.54
N LYS A 152 8.34 18.96 -14.28
CA LYS A 152 7.15 19.82 -14.21
C LYS A 152 6.20 19.55 -15.38
N GLN A 153 6.74 19.26 -16.58
CA GLN A 153 5.96 18.94 -17.78
C GLN A 153 5.16 17.62 -17.74
N LEU A 154 5.53 16.63 -16.91
CA LEU A 154 4.77 15.38 -16.76
C LEU A 154 3.79 15.43 -15.58
N LEU A 155 4.16 16.12 -14.49
CA LEU A 155 3.27 16.33 -13.33
C LEU A 155 2.16 17.34 -13.62
N LEU A 156 2.44 18.40 -14.40
CA LEU A 156 1.42 19.32 -14.92
C LEU A 156 0.41 18.65 -15.88
N LYS A 157 0.67 17.41 -16.31
CA LYS A 157 -0.27 16.61 -17.11
C LYS A 157 -1.16 15.70 -16.27
N ARG A 158 -0.92 15.50 -14.97
CA ARG A 158 -1.77 14.64 -14.12
C ARG A 158 -2.75 15.50 -13.34
N ARG A 159 -3.90 15.81 -13.96
CA ARG A 159 -4.98 16.60 -13.34
C ARG A 159 -5.52 15.93 -12.08
N MET A 160 -5.63 14.60 -12.11
CA MET A 160 -6.17 13.80 -11.01
C MET A 160 -5.24 12.63 -10.69
N ILE A 161 -5.02 12.37 -9.42
CA ILE A 161 -4.31 11.18 -8.93
C ILE A 161 -5.24 10.49 -7.93
N LYS A 162 -5.47 9.19 -8.13
CA LYS A 162 -6.35 8.37 -7.29
C LYS A 162 -5.57 7.21 -6.70
N PHE A 163 -5.46 7.15 -5.39
CA PHE A 163 -4.91 6.00 -4.66
C PHE A 163 -6.06 5.10 -4.21
N ASN A 164 -5.95 3.80 -4.51
CA ASN A 164 -6.95 2.79 -4.22
C ASN A 164 -6.31 1.65 -3.44
N VAL A 165 -6.96 1.21 -2.38
CA VAL A 165 -6.51 0.07 -1.56
C VAL A 165 -7.70 -0.83 -1.21
N PHE A 166 -7.54 -2.13 -1.43
CA PHE A 166 -8.38 -3.15 -0.83
C PHE A 166 -7.62 -3.82 0.32
N ALA A 167 -7.99 -3.48 1.55
CA ALA A 167 -7.33 -3.94 2.76
C ALA A 167 -8.02 -5.19 3.30
N ARG A 168 -7.33 -6.33 3.18
CA ARG A 168 -7.73 -7.62 3.73
C ARG A 168 -6.53 -8.25 4.42
N PRO A 169 -6.64 -8.80 5.63
CA PRO A 169 -5.54 -9.56 6.18
C PRO A 169 -5.40 -10.91 5.50
N HIS A 170 -4.14 -11.28 5.27
CA HIS A 170 -3.76 -12.62 4.85
C HIS A 170 -2.42 -12.97 5.53
N PRO A 171 -2.16 -14.24 5.89
CA PRO A 171 -0.89 -14.62 6.54
C PRO A 171 0.35 -14.22 5.73
N GLN A 172 0.23 -14.23 4.40
CA GLN A 172 1.27 -13.86 3.46
C GLN A 172 0.71 -13.44 2.11
N TYR A 173 1.38 -12.53 1.42
CA TYR A 173 1.02 -12.06 0.08
C TYR A 173 2.16 -12.24 -0.92
N LEU A 174 3.38 -11.86 -0.53
CA LEU A 174 4.55 -11.84 -1.40
C LEU A 174 5.63 -12.85 -0.97
N PHE A 175 5.80 -13.06 0.33
CA PHE A 175 6.90 -13.85 0.87
C PHE A 175 6.42 -15.24 1.30
N HIS A 176 6.62 -16.24 0.45
CA HIS A 176 6.12 -17.59 0.69
C HIS A 176 6.70 -18.24 1.96
N LEU A 177 5.83 -18.90 2.74
CA LEU A 177 6.04 -19.48 4.06
C LEU A 177 6.45 -18.49 5.17
N SER A 178 6.40 -17.18 4.92
CA SER A 178 6.77 -16.19 5.94
C SER A 178 5.82 -16.15 7.14
N GLU A 179 4.59 -16.65 7.00
CA GLU A 179 3.65 -16.87 8.10
C GLU A 179 4.14 -17.88 9.14
N GLN A 180 5.08 -18.75 8.77
CA GLN A 180 5.69 -19.72 9.68
C GLN A 180 6.76 -19.08 10.56
N ASN A 181 7.27 -17.91 10.18
CA ASN A 181 8.20 -17.15 11.00
C ASN A 181 7.47 -16.59 12.24
N PRO A 182 7.78 -17.06 13.47
CA PRO A 182 7.08 -16.64 14.68
C PRO A 182 7.27 -15.16 15.02
N THR A 183 8.28 -14.49 14.44
CA THR A 183 8.49 -13.04 14.64
C THR A 183 7.67 -12.20 13.67
N LYS A 184 7.05 -12.80 12.64
CA LYS A 184 6.13 -12.10 11.73
C LYS A 184 4.81 -11.81 12.44
N ARG A 185 4.51 -10.53 12.63
CA ARG A 185 3.22 -10.08 13.15
C ARG A 185 2.23 -9.84 12.01
N VAL A 186 1.30 -10.77 11.84
CA VAL A 186 0.13 -10.57 10.96
C VAL A 186 -0.90 -9.72 11.70
N LEU A 187 -1.32 -8.60 11.10
CA LEU A 187 -2.35 -7.74 11.67
C LEU A 187 -3.71 -8.42 11.59
N SER A 188 -4.53 -8.29 12.64
CA SER A 188 -5.96 -8.64 12.58
C SER A 188 -6.72 -7.69 11.64
N ASP A 189 -7.96 -8.05 11.29
CA ASP A 189 -8.84 -7.26 10.43
C ASP A 189 -8.94 -5.80 10.90
N SER A 190 -9.27 -5.60 12.18
CA SER A 190 -9.35 -4.25 12.77
C SER A 190 -8.03 -3.49 12.73
N GLU A 191 -6.90 -4.16 12.99
CA GLU A 191 -5.59 -3.53 13.03
C GLU A 191 -5.11 -3.14 11.64
N LEU A 192 -5.35 -3.96 10.61
CA LEU A 192 -4.97 -3.65 9.23
C LEU A 192 -5.78 -2.49 8.67
N LEU A 193 -7.10 -2.46 8.93
CA LEU A 193 -7.95 -1.34 8.52
C LEU A 193 -7.53 -0.04 9.21
N LYS A 194 -7.24 -0.08 10.52
CA LYS A 194 -6.66 1.06 11.24
C LYS A 194 -5.31 1.49 10.65
N TRP A 195 -4.46 0.51 10.33
CA TRP A 195 -3.12 0.76 9.79
C TRP A 195 -3.17 1.49 8.46
N TRP A 196 -4.03 1.07 7.52
CA TRP A 196 -4.20 1.74 6.23
C TRP A 196 -4.78 3.14 6.37
N LYS A 197 -5.84 3.32 7.18
CA LYS A 197 -6.40 4.64 7.46
C LYS A 197 -5.32 5.59 7.98
N ASN A 198 -4.51 5.14 8.94
CA ASN A 198 -3.41 5.93 9.52
C ASN A 198 -2.30 6.26 8.52
N VAL A 199 -1.88 5.31 7.67
CA VAL A 199 -0.84 5.55 6.65
C VAL A 199 -1.31 6.61 5.66
N LEU A 200 -2.54 6.50 5.17
CA LEU A 200 -3.12 7.48 4.25
C LEU A 200 -3.32 8.83 4.93
N GLN A 201 -3.89 8.86 6.14
CA GLN A 201 -4.11 10.11 6.89
C GLN A 201 -2.80 10.85 7.17
N LYS A 202 -1.74 10.16 7.58
CA LYS A 202 -0.42 10.78 7.77
C LYS A 202 0.21 11.28 6.48
N THR A 203 -0.06 10.63 5.36
CA THR A 203 0.54 10.97 4.07
C THR A 203 -0.10 12.22 3.46
N PHE A 204 -1.43 12.32 3.49
CA PHE A 204 -2.17 13.37 2.79
C PHE A 204 -2.73 14.45 3.74
N LEU A 205 -3.16 14.09 4.95
CA LEU A 205 -4.12 14.90 5.71
C LEU A 205 -3.51 15.61 6.93
N HIS A 206 -2.35 15.16 7.41
CA HIS A 206 -1.72 15.67 8.63
C HIS A 206 -1.07 17.06 8.47
N ASP A 207 -0.62 17.42 7.25
CA ASP A 207 0.10 18.69 7.00
C ASP A 207 -0.84 19.88 6.72
N THR A 208 -2.17 19.69 6.76
CA THR A 208 -3.16 20.72 6.42
C THR A 208 -3.31 21.79 7.51
N ILE A 209 -2.88 21.51 8.74
CA ILE A 209 -3.05 22.43 9.88
C ILE A 209 -1.85 23.38 10.07
N HIS A 210 -0.66 23.04 9.54
CA HIS A 210 0.56 23.81 9.78
C HIS A 210 1.18 24.46 8.53
N SER A 211 0.77 24.13 7.32
CA SER A 211 1.29 24.81 6.12
C SER A 211 0.44 26.03 5.76
N LEU A 212 0.98 27.22 6.06
CA LEU A 212 0.55 28.50 5.46
C LEU A 212 0.87 28.59 3.95
N GLN A 213 1.20 27.46 3.31
CA GLN A 213 1.53 27.36 1.90
C GLN A 213 0.28 26.88 1.16
N LYS A 214 -0.14 27.62 0.14
CA LYS A 214 -1.23 27.21 -0.76
C LYS A 214 -0.91 25.80 -1.29
N LYS A 215 -1.65 24.78 -0.82
CA LYS A 215 -1.62 23.45 -1.44
C LYS A 215 -1.98 23.62 -2.92
N THR A 216 -1.21 23.02 -3.81
CA THR A 216 -1.47 23.02 -5.26
C THR A 216 -2.56 22.02 -5.64
N ARG A 217 -2.91 21.10 -4.73
CA ARG A 217 -3.92 20.05 -4.92
C ARG A 217 -4.94 20.01 -3.79
N LYS A 218 -6.20 19.79 -4.15
CA LYS A 218 -7.31 19.47 -3.24
C LYS A 218 -7.36 17.96 -3.03
N GLU A 219 -7.43 17.54 -1.77
CA GLU A 219 -7.39 16.14 -1.35
C GLU A 219 -8.73 15.71 -0.75
N ARG A 220 -9.18 14.50 -1.08
CA ARG A 220 -10.41 13.90 -0.54
C ARG A 220 -10.15 12.42 -0.24
N GLY A 221 -10.59 11.95 0.93
CA GLY A 221 -10.41 10.57 1.35
C GLY A 221 -11.76 9.88 1.58
N TRP A 222 -11.86 8.60 1.20
CA TRP A 222 -12.99 7.75 1.54
C TRP A 222 -12.53 6.43 2.14
N PHE A 223 -13.32 5.91 3.08
CA PHE A 223 -13.16 4.56 3.58
C PHE A 223 -14.50 3.86 3.73
N PHE A 224 -14.56 2.59 3.34
CA PHE A 224 -15.78 1.79 3.44
C PHE A 224 -15.48 0.36 3.88
N PHE A 225 -16.19 -0.09 4.91
CA PHE A 225 -16.09 -1.45 5.44
C PHE A 225 -17.42 -2.17 5.15
N PRO A 226 -17.51 -2.99 4.09
CA PRO A 226 -18.74 -3.69 3.76
C PRO A 226 -19.24 -4.51 4.95
N GLY A 227 -20.54 -4.47 5.19
CA GLY A 227 -21.20 -5.14 6.32
C GLY A 227 -21.34 -4.26 7.57
N MET A 228 -20.73 -3.07 7.58
CA MET A 228 -20.91 -2.10 8.65
C MET A 228 -21.92 -1.02 8.24
N SER A 229 -22.94 -0.79 9.06
CA SER A 229 -24.07 0.08 8.70
C SER A 229 -23.83 1.57 8.95
N SER A 230 -22.75 1.94 9.65
CA SER A 230 -22.45 3.34 9.95
C SER A 230 -20.97 3.58 10.21
N GLU A 231 -20.56 4.82 9.97
CA GLU A 231 -19.22 5.32 10.30
C GLU A 231 -18.86 5.07 11.76
N LYS A 232 -19.78 5.32 12.68
CA LYS A 232 -19.57 5.11 14.12
C LYS A 232 -19.17 3.67 14.44
N ILE A 233 -19.88 2.70 13.86
CA ILE A 233 -19.57 1.27 14.06
C ILE A 233 -18.21 0.94 13.45
N ALA A 234 -17.92 1.46 12.26
CA ALA A 234 -16.63 1.27 11.59
C ALA A 234 -15.45 1.80 12.41
N LEU A 235 -15.56 3.03 12.92
CA LEU A 235 -14.54 3.67 13.76
C LEU A 235 -14.37 2.93 15.10
N THR A 236 -15.47 2.51 15.73
CA THR A 236 -15.41 1.69 16.95
C THR A 236 -14.73 0.34 16.70
N PHE A 237 -14.98 -0.31 15.55
CA PHE A 237 -14.35 -1.58 15.19
C PHE A 237 -12.82 -1.45 15.09
N ILE A 238 -12.34 -0.40 14.40
CA ILE A 238 -10.90 -0.14 14.28
C ILE A 238 -10.30 0.57 15.51
N LYS A 239 -11.08 0.76 16.59
CA LYS A 239 -10.67 1.46 17.81
C LYS A 239 -10.07 2.84 17.51
N ASP A 240 -10.76 3.58 16.66
CA ASP A 240 -10.41 4.93 16.22
C ASP A 240 -11.52 5.90 16.66
N ASN A 241 -11.86 5.83 17.96
CA ASN A 241 -12.89 6.67 18.55
C ASN A 241 -12.33 8.08 18.76
N VAL A 242 -12.87 9.02 18.01
CA VAL A 242 -12.56 10.45 18.10
C VAL A 242 -13.23 11.02 19.35
N ASP A 243 -12.61 10.84 20.52
CA ASP A 243 -13.18 11.28 21.81
C ASP A 243 -12.85 12.75 22.14
N SER A 244 -11.97 13.43 21.38
CA SER A 244 -11.63 14.83 21.61
C SER A 244 -12.24 15.79 20.56
N GLU A 245 -12.82 16.90 21.01
CA GLU A 245 -13.36 17.95 20.13
C GLU A 245 -12.28 18.63 19.25
N ALA A 246 -11.00 18.49 19.61
CA ALA A 246 -9.86 18.98 18.84
C ALA A 246 -9.58 18.13 17.58
N GLU A 247 -9.67 16.80 17.67
CA GLU A 247 -9.48 15.88 16.53
C GLU A 247 -10.70 15.85 15.57
N LYS A 248 -11.86 16.38 15.98
CA LYS A 248 -13.02 16.55 15.07
C LYS A 248 -12.74 17.51 13.92
N HIS A 249 -11.83 18.47 14.09
CA HIS A 249 -11.42 19.40 13.04
C HIS A 249 -10.35 18.79 12.10
N GLU A 250 -9.60 17.78 12.56
CA GLU A 250 -8.60 17.04 11.77
C GLU A 250 -9.22 16.00 10.83
N ASN A 251 -10.38 15.44 11.19
CA ASN A 251 -11.03 14.36 10.44
C ASN A 251 -11.91 14.82 9.26
N LEU A 252 -12.01 16.12 8.99
CA LEU A 252 -12.92 16.70 7.99
C LEU A 252 -12.68 16.22 6.54
N VAL A 253 -11.61 15.47 6.27
CA VAL A 253 -11.26 15.00 4.91
C VAL A 253 -11.70 13.55 4.64
N TRP A 254 -11.93 12.74 5.66
CA TRP A 254 -12.42 11.36 5.47
C TRP A 254 -13.94 11.33 5.39
N GLN A 255 -14.45 10.72 4.33
CA GLN A 255 -15.87 10.42 4.16
C GLN A 255 -16.08 8.92 4.29
N TYR A 256 -16.95 8.50 5.22
CA TYR A 256 -17.36 7.11 5.27
C TYR A 256 -18.25 6.77 4.08
N GLY A 257 -17.90 5.72 3.34
CA GLY A 257 -18.52 5.36 2.07
C GLY A 257 -17.50 5.30 0.95
N TYR A 258 -17.95 5.54 -0.28
CA TYR A 258 -17.17 5.39 -1.50
C TYR A 258 -17.37 6.60 -2.43
N PRO A 259 -16.44 6.88 -3.36
CA PRO A 259 -16.50 8.07 -4.23
C PRO A 259 -17.46 7.93 -5.43
N TYR A 260 -18.36 6.93 -5.41
CA TYR A 260 -19.24 6.60 -6.53
C TYR A 260 -20.70 6.95 -6.20
N PRO A 261 -21.48 7.56 -7.12
CA PRO A 261 -22.88 7.87 -6.87
C PRO A 261 -23.72 6.60 -6.73
N ASP A 262 -24.56 6.52 -5.70
CA ASP A 262 -25.36 5.33 -5.36
C ASP A 262 -26.27 4.84 -6.49
N GLU A 263 -26.86 5.77 -7.24
CA GLU A 263 -27.86 5.48 -8.29
C GLU A 263 -27.24 5.13 -9.64
N GLU A 264 -25.93 5.34 -9.81
CA GLU A 264 -25.24 4.99 -11.05
C GLU A 264 -25.10 3.47 -11.19
N GLU A 265 -24.99 3.00 -12.43
CA GLU A 265 -24.75 1.58 -12.68
C GLU A 265 -23.31 1.24 -12.25
N ALA A 266 -23.16 0.28 -11.33
CA ALA A 266 -21.90 -0.04 -10.67
C ALA A 266 -20.77 -0.31 -11.68
N ILE A 267 -21.08 -1.03 -12.76
CA ILE A 267 -20.13 -1.41 -13.79
C ILE A 267 -19.56 -0.22 -14.59
N LYS A 268 -20.27 0.91 -14.61
CA LYS A 268 -19.87 2.13 -15.34
C LYS A 268 -18.93 3.03 -14.54
N VAL A 269 -18.96 2.94 -13.20
CA VAL A 269 -18.27 3.90 -12.32
C VAL A 269 -17.25 3.26 -11.38
N ILE A 270 -17.41 1.99 -11.02
CA ILE A 270 -16.47 1.30 -10.13
C ILE A 270 -15.32 0.70 -10.96
N PRO A 271 -14.05 1.08 -10.71
CA PRO A 271 -12.90 0.60 -11.46
C PRO A 271 -12.59 -0.86 -11.13
N LYS A 272 -12.22 -1.62 -12.15
CA LYS A 272 -11.75 -3.00 -12.04
C LYS A 272 -10.22 -3.05 -11.96
N PHE A 273 -9.70 -3.50 -10.83
CA PHE A 273 -8.29 -3.82 -10.63
C PHE A 273 -8.04 -5.33 -10.55
N GLU A 274 -6.81 -5.75 -10.89
CA GLU A 274 -6.37 -7.14 -10.79
C GLU A 274 -6.40 -7.63 -9.33
N ASP A 275 -6.88 -8.86 -9.10
CA ASP A 275 -6.97 -9.52 -7.78
C ASP A 275 -7.77 -8.75 -6.69
N ASP A 276 -8.58 -7.76 -7.10
CA ASP A 276 -9.45 -7.01 -6.18
C ASP A 276 -10.81 -7.71 -5.99
N ALA A 277 -11.31 -7.73 -4.76
CA ALA A 277 -12.63 -8.28 -4.46
C ALA A 277 -13.74 -7.59 -5.25
N LYS A 278 -13.73 -6.25 -5.35
CA LYS A 278 -14.79 -5.51 -6.06
C LYS A 278 -14.81 -5.87 -7.55
N SER A 279 -13.66 -6.11 -8.17
CA SER A 279 -13.57 -6.55 -9.57
C SER A 279 -14.23 -7.92 -9.78
N ARG A 280 -13.94 -8.89 -8.90
CA ARG A 280 -14.53 -10.24 -8.97
C ARG A 280 -16.05 -10.22 -8.83
N TRP A 281 -16.57 -9.37 -7.93
CA TRP A 281 -18.01 -9.17 -7.79
C TRP A 281 -18.63 -8.47 -8.99
N LEU A 282 -17.97 -7.44 -9.55
CA LEU A 282 -18.43 -6.76 -10.76
C LEU A 282 -18.48 -7.69 -11.99
N ASP A 283 -17.59 -8.67 -12.08
CA ASP A 283 -17.60 -9.66 -13.16
C ASP A 283 -18.78 -10.62 -13.05
N THR A 284 -19.17 -10.97 -11.83
CA THR A 284 -20.38 -11.77 -11.56
C THR A 284 -21.65 -10.95 -11.83
N ALA A 285 -21.60 -9.64 -11.56
CA ALA A 285 -22.72 -8.73 -11.74
C ALA A 285 -22.96 -8.28 -13.19
N ARG A 286 -22.17 -8.71 -14.19
CA ARG A 286 -22.26 -8.20 -15.58
C ARG A 286 -23.62 -8.41 -16.24
N GLU A 287 -24.39 -9.38 -15.76
CA GLU A 287 -25.71 -9.72 -16.30
C GLU A 287 -26.85 -8.94 -15.62
N SER A 288 -26.55 -8.25 -14.52
CA SER A 288 -27.48 -7.48 -13.71
C SER A 288 -27.09 -6.01 -13.73
N SER A 289 -28.00 -5.14 -14.14
CA SER A 289 -27.83 -3.67 -14.08
C SER A 289 -27.88 -3.19 -12.62
N LEU A 290 -26.90 -3.58 -11.80
CA LEU A 290 -26.83 -3.22 -10.39
C LEU A 290 -26.46 -1.75 -10.27
N THR A 291 -27.20 -1.04 -9.43
CA THR A 291 -26.77 0.27 -8.94
C THR A 291 -25.56 0.10 -8.03
N VAL A 292 -24.76 1.16 -7.87
CA VAL A 292 -23.62 1.19 -6.93
C VAL A 292 -24.06 0.79 -5.53
N LYS A 293 -25.18 1.34 -5.04
CA LYS A 293 -25.72 0.99 -3.73
C LYS A 293 -26.00 -0.51 -3.58
N ASN A 294 -26.74 -1.08 -4.53
CA ASN A 294 -27.08 -2.51 -4.50
C ASN A 294 -25.83 -3.38 -4.62
N PHE A 295 -24.83 -2.96 -5.40
CA PHE A 295 -23.55 -3.65 -5.50
C PHE A 295 -22.84 -3.72 -4.13
N TRP A 296 -22.77 -2.60 -3.40
CA TRP A 296 -22.12 -2.56 -2.08
C TRP A 296 -22.93 -3.28 -0.99
N GLU A 297 -24.25 -3.34 -1.11
CA GLU A 297 -25.09 -4.19 -0.27
C GLU A 297 -24.81 -5.68 -0.54
N LEU A 298 -24.71 -6.09 -1.81
CA LEU A 298 -24.46 -7.48 -2.18
C LEU A 298 -23.06 -7.97 -1.82
N ILE A 299 -22.02 -7.15 -2.02
CA ILE A 299 -20.67 -7.55 -1.66
C ILE A 299 -20.52 -7.74 -0.14
N SER A 300 -21.32 -7.03 0.67
CA SER A 300 -21.27 -7.14 2.13
C SER A 300 -21.70 -8.50 2.69
N ILE A 301 -22.49 -9.26 1.93
CA ILE A 301 -23.04 -10.55 2.37
C ILE A 301 -22.24 -11.75 1.84
N GLY A 302 -21.13 -11.53 1.12
CA GLY A 302 -20.43 -12.60 0.41
C GLY A 302 -18.90 -12.50 0.41
N GLY A 303 -18.27 -13.59 -0.02
CA GLY A 303 -16.84 -13.65 -0.32
C GLY A 303 -15.96 -13.31 0.89
N GLU A 304 -15.17 -12.24 0.75
CA GLU A 304 -14.20 -11.77 1.73
C GLU A 304 -14.80 -11.06 2.95
N PHE A 305 -16.10 -10.76 2.90
CA PHE A 305 -16.82 -10.00 3.94
C PHE A 305 -17.76 -10.89 4.77
N ALA A 306 -17.76 -12.19 4.52
CA ALA A 306 -18.58 -13.18 5.22
C ALA A 306 -17.77 -14.00 6.24
N GLY A 307 -18.47 -14.70 7.14
CA GLY A 307 -17.85 -15.68 8.05
C GLY A 307 -17.01 -15.08 9.17
N GLY A 308 -17.35 -13.87 9.63
CA GLY A 308 -16.66 -13.18 10.72
C GLY A 308 -15.32 -12.53 10.32
N LYS A 309 -14.96 -12.60 9.03
CA LYS A 309 -13.84 -11.85 8.46
C LYS A 309 -14.32 -10.46 8.05
N GLN A 310 -13.46 -9.47 8.25
CA GLN A 310 -13.68 -8.10 7.83
C GLN A 310 -12.54 -7.62 6.93
N ALA A 311 -12.92 -7.00 5.81
CA ALA A 311 -12.02 -6.29 4.92
C ALA A 311 -12.61 -4.89 4.63
N GLY A 312 -11.84 -4.04 3.96
CA GLY A 312 -12.22 -2.67 3.72
C GLY A 312 -11.58 -2.06 2.50
N PHE A 313 -12.15 -0.98 2.03
CA PHE A 313 -11.68 -0.23 0.88
C PHE A 313 -11.32 1.18 1.31
N PHE A 314 -10.25 1.71 0.72
CA PHE A 314 -9.80 3.07 0.91
C PHE A 314 -9.54 3.73 -0.43
N TRP A 315 -9.92 5.00 -0.53
CA TRP A 315 -9.67 5.86 -1.67
C TRP A 315 -9.10 7.19 -1.21
N VAL A 316 -8.10 7.70 -1.93
CA VAL A 316 -7.66 9.08 -1.82
C VAL A 316 -7.60 9.67 -3.22
N GLU A 317 -8.26 10.80 -3.42
CA GLU A 317 -8.20 11.56 -4.66
C GLU A 317 -7.48 12.89 -4.41
N THR A 318 -6.56 13.22 -5.30
CA THR A 318 -5.84 14.51 -5.31
C THR A 318 -6.03 15.18 -6.66
N ALA A 319 -6.73 16.31 -6.68
CA ALA A 319 -7.01 17.08 -7.89
C ALA A 319 -6.21 18.38 -7.86
N LEU A 320 -5.72 18.86 -9.01
CA LEU A 320 -5.18 20.23 -9.08
C LEU A 320 -6.24 21.25 -8.66
N ASP A 321 -5.84 22.29 -7.93
CA ASP A 321 -6.75 23.38 -7.57
C ASP A 321 -6.99 24.31 -8.77
N ASP A 322 -8.22 24.33 -9.29
CA ASP A 322 -8.60 25.13 -10.46
C ASP A 322 -8.40 26.65 -10.27
N ASP A 323 -8.26 27.14 -9.03
CA ASP A 323 -8.04 28.55 -8.69
C ASP A 323 -6.57 29.01 -8.80
N GLN A 324 -5.63 28.10 -9.06
CA GLN A 324 -4.27 28.47 -9.45
C GLN A 324 -4.30 28.72 -10.96
N ASP A 325 -4.23 30.00 -11.36
CA ASP A 325 -3.92 30.44 -12.72
C ASP A 325 -2.59 29.80 -13.17
N LEU A 326 -2.64 28.55 -13.61
CA LEU A 326 -1.69 28.02 -14.58
C LEU A 326 -1.87 28.92 -15.78
N THR A 327 -0.94 29.85 -15.98
CA THR A 327 -1.04 30.83 -17.05
C THR A 327 -1.35 30.08 -18.34
N ASN A 328 -2.27 30.59 -19.14
CA ASN A 328 -2.72 29.96 -20.39
C ASN A 328 -1.58 29.63 -21.39
N GLN A 329 -0.33 29.98 -21.10
CA GLN A 329 0.86 29.56 -21.84
C GLN A 329 1.40 28.17 -21.40
N ASP A 330 1.21 27.76 -20.15
CA ASP A 330 1.67 26.46 -19.61
C ASP A 330 0.80 25.28 -20.07
N ILE A 331 -0.49 25.51 -20.32
CA ILE A 331 -1.46 24.49 -20.76
C ILE A 331 -1.51 24.37 -22.30
N LYS A 332 -1.25 25.46 -23.04
CA LYS A 332 -1.36 25.51 -24.51
C LYS A 332 -0.24 24.79 -25.27
N THR A 333 0.75 24.25 -24.58
CA THR A 333 1.86 23.50 -25.20
C THR A 333 1.72 21.99 -25.11
N VAL A 334 0.57 21.45 -24.69
CA VAL A 334 0.28 20.01 -24.84
C VAL A 334 -0.22 19.77 -26.27
N PRO A 335 0.62 19.28 -27.19
CA PRO A 335 0.16 18.97 -28.55
C PRO A 335 -0.92 17.90 -28.50
N MET A 336 -1.86 17.95 -29.45
CA MET A 336 -2.79 16.84 -29.68
C MET A 336 -2.01 15.53 -29.76
N MET A 337 -2.50 14.50 -29.07
CA MET A 337 -1.87 13.17 -29.03
C MET A 337 -1.77 12.57 -30.43
N ASP A 338 -0.60 12.68 -31.03
CA ASP A 338 -0.21 11.82 -32.14
C ASP A 338 0.50 10.55 -31.59
N GLN A 339 0.69 9.55 -32.45
CA GLN A 339 1.33 8.29 -32.04
C GLN A 339 2.79 8.46 -31.61
N ASN A 340 3.46 9.53 -32.08
CA ASN A 340 4.85 9.81 -31.76
C ASN A 340 4.97 10.40 -30.34
N PHE A 341 4.07 11.31 -29.97
CA PHE A 341 3.97 11.91 -28.64
C PHE A 341 3.70 10.86 -27.56
N ASN A 342 2.79 9.91 -27.82
CA ASN A 342 2.54 8.79 -26.91
C ASN A 342 3.78 7.90 -26.73
N THR A 343 4.65 7.79 -27.74
CA THR A 343 5.88 6.99 -27.65
C THR A 343 6.94 7.67 -26.81
N GLU A 344 7.07 8.99 -26.91
CA GLU A 344 8.03 9.78 -26.12
C GLU A 344 7.63 9.85 -24.65
N ILE A 345 6.35 10.13 -24.34
CA ILE A 345 5.83 10.13 -22.97
C ILE A 345 6.04 8.78 -22.30
N LYS A 346 5.78 7.67 -23.01
CA LYS A 346 5.99 6.32 -22.46
C LYS A 346 7.44 6.10 -22.06
N LYS A 347 8.40 6.52 -22.90
CA LYS A 347 9.83 6.41 -22.59
C LYS A 347 10.21 7.22 -21.36
N GLU A 348 9.68 8.43 -21.21
CA GLU A 348 9.97 9.27 -20.04
C GLU A 348 9.34 8.70 -18.76
N LEU A 349 8.10 8.19 -18.83
CA LEU A 349 7.47 7.49 -17.72
C LEU A 349 8.25 6.24 -17.34
N GLU A 350 8.76 5.46 -18.29
CA GLU A 350 9.58 4.28 -18.00
C GLU A 350 10.88 4.64 -17.25
N LYS A 351 11.49 5.80 -17.55
CA LYS A 351 12.67 6.30 -16.83
C LYS A 351 12.37 6.83 -15.42
N GLU A 352 11.14 7.28 -15.17
CA GLU A 352 10.67 7.86 -13.89
C GLU A 352 10.93 6.94 -12.69
N VAL A 353 10.91 5.62 -12.88
CA VAL A 353 11.07 4.67 -11.76
C VAL A 353 12.54 4.58 -11.28
N GLY A 354 13.50 4.63 -12.21
CA GLY A 354 14.93 4.49 -11.95
C GLY A 354 15.42 3.08 -11.57
N GLY A 355 14.58 2.05 -11.71
CA GLY A 355 14.91 0.63 -11.49
C GLY A 355 14.94 -0.19 -12.79
N VAL A 356 14.85 -1.52 -12.66
CA VAL A 356 14.85 -2.44 -13.81
C VAL A 356 13.48 -2.42 -14.48
N VAL A 357 13.44 -2.05 -15.76
CA VAL A 357 12.21 -2.04 -16.58
C VAL A 357 12.20 -3.23 -17.53
N VAL A 358 11.21 -4.11 -17.41
CA VAL A 358 11.11 -5.35 -18.19
C VAL A 358 9.78 -5.46 -18.96
N SER A 359 9.67 -6.44 -19.87
CA SER A 359 8.37 -6.73 -20.49
C SER A 359 7.36 -7.25 -19.45
N ALA A 360 6.05 -7.12 -19.69
CA ALA A 360 5.03 -7.68 -18.80
C ALA A 360 5.20 -9.20 -18.58
N HIS A 361 5.61 -9.94 -19.61
CA HIS A 361 5.89 -11.37 -19.48
C HIS A 361 7.04 -11.64 -18.51
N THR A 362 8.15 -10.91 -18.66
CA THR A 362 9.32 -11.01 -17.78
C THR A 362 9.01 -10.56 -16.36
N TYR A 363 8.14 -9.56 -16.18
CA TYR A 363 7.69 -9.12 -14.85
C TYR A 363 6.94 -10.25 -14.13
N VAL A 364 6.01 -10.93 -14.82
CA VAL A 364 5.30 -12.09 -14.27
C VAL A 364 6.25 -13.25 -13.95
N GLN A 365 7.26 -13.49 -14.80
CA GLN A 365 8.30 -14.49 -14.52
C GLN A 365 9.08 -14.13 -13.25
N ALA A 366 9.49 -12.86 -13.10
CA ALA A 366 10.17 -12.39 -11.91
C ALA A 366 9.31 -12.53 -10.65
N LEU A 367 8.02 -12.21 -10.69
CA LEU A 367 7.12 -12.50 -9.56
C LEU A 367 7.07 -14.00 -9.25
N GLY A 368 7.05 -14.86 -10.27
CA GLY A 368 7.15 -16.31 -10.09
C GLY A 368 8.43 -16.75 -9.38
N GLU A 369 9.57 -16.15 -9.72
CA GLU A 369 10.85 -16.40 -9.05
C GLU A 369 10.83 -15.95 -7.58
N LEU A 370 10.14 -14.84 -7.26
CA LEU A 370 9.96 -14.38 -5.88
C LEU A 370 9.10 -15.37 -5.08
N PHE A 371 7.99 -15.82 -5.66
CA PHE A 371 7.06 -16.75 -5.01
C PHE A 371 7.63 -18.17 -4.86
N ALA A 372 8.66 -18.52 -5.64
CA ALA A 372 9.39 -19.76 -5.49
C ALA A 372 10.40 -19.75 -4.33
N GLN A 373 10.69 -18.57 -3.76
CA GLN A 373 11.58 -18.44 -2.60
C GLN A 373 10.86 -18.78 -1.30
N GLU A 374 11.60 -19.20 -0.27
CA GLU A 374 11.05 -19.56 1.04
C GLU A 374 11.53 -18.61 2.15
N PHE A 375 10.63 -18.26 3.07
CA PHE A 375 10.88 -17.30 4.16
C PHE A 375 10.44 -17.83 5.52
N ASN A 376 10.38 -19.15 5.71
CA ASN A 376 10.00 -19.81 6.96
C ASN A 376 11.07 -19.74 8.07
N THR A 377 12.36 -19.76 7.72
CA THR A 377 13.47 -19.59 8.68
C THR A 377 14.42 -18.47 8.25
N GLU A 378 15.23 -17.96 9.18
CA GLU A 378 16.20 -16.89 8.89
C GLU A 378 17.21 -17.33 7.83
N GLU A 379 17.70 -18.57 7.89
CA GLU A 379 18.64 -19.12 6.91
C GLU A 379 18.01 -19.19 5.51
N ALA A 380 16.78 -19.72 5.42
CA ALA A 380 16.04 -19.80 4.16
C ALA A 380 15.79 -18.40 3.59
N ALA A 381 15.39 -17.44 4.44
CA ALA A 381 15.13 -16.06 4.03
C ALA A 381 16.39 -15.34 3.52
N ILE A 382 17.55 -15.58 4.16
CA ILE A 382 18.85 -15.05 3.72
C ILE A 382 19.23 -15.66 2.36
N GLU A 383 19.09 -16.97 2.20
CA GLU A 383 19.36 -17.66 0.94
C GLU A 383 18.43 -17.16 -0.18
N SER A 384 17.14 -17.08 0.11
CA SER A 384 16.10 -16.52 -0.76
C SER A 384 16.39 -15.09 -1.20
N THR A 385 16.85 -14.24 -0.26
CA THR A 385 17.26 -12.87 -0.56
C THR A 385 18.49 -12.82 -1.48
N SER A 386 19.46 -13.71 -1.25
CA SER A 386 20.64 -13.85 -2.11
C SER A 386 20.30 -14.39 -3.51
N ASN A 387 19.39 -15.37 -3.60
CA ASN A 387 18.87 -15.91 -4.86
C ASN A 387 18.20 -14.81 -5.68
N TRP A 388 17.31 -14.04 -5.05
CA TRP A 388 16.66 -12.91 -5.71
C TRP A 388 17.67 -11.87 -6.19
N HIS A 389 18.64 -11.49 -5.35
CA HIS A 389 19.66 -10.53 -5.74
C HIS A 389 20.41 -10.98 -7.00
N ARG A 390 20.83 -12.26 -7.06
CA ARG A 390 21.47 -12.84 -8.26
C ARG A 390 20.56 -12.78 -9.48
N TYR A 391 19.29 -13.17 -9.33
CA TYR A 391 18.32 -13.12 -10.41
C TYR A 391 18.09 -11.69 -10.93
N PHE A 392 17.87 -10.74 -10.02
CA PHE A 392 17.62 -9.34 -10.34
C PHE A 392 18.83 -8.67 -11.00
N SER A 393 20.04 -8.91 -10.50
CA SER A 393 21.27 -8.43 -11.14
C SER A 393 21.43 -8.96 -12.57
N GLY A 394 21.07 -10.23 -12.80
CA GLY A 394 21.04 -10.80 -14.15
C GLY A 394 19.97 -10.20 -15.08
N LEU A 395 18.91 -9.59 -14.54
CA LEU A 395 17.98 -8.76 -15.31
C LEU A 395 18.58 -7.39 -15.63
N GLN A 396 19.21 -6.74 -14.65
CA GLN A 396 19.86 -5.43 -14.80
C GLN A 396 20.91 -5.43 -15.91
N GLU A 397 21.77 -6.45 -15.96
CA GLU A 397 22.79 -6.62 -17.01
C GLU A 397 22.20 -6.64 -18.43
N LYS A 398 20.94 -7.09 -18.59
CA LYS A 398 20.26 -7.16 -19.88
C LYS A 398 19.57 -5.85 -20.27
N THR A 399 19.28 -4.97 -19.31
CA THR A 399 18.44 -3.78 -19.53
C THR A 399 19.19 -2.45 -19.54
N ASN A 400 20.38 -2.36 -18.93
CA ASN A 400 21.42 -1.30 -18.96
C ASN A 400 22.06 -1.22 -17.53
N PRO A 401 23.38 -1.04 -17.36
CA PRO A 401 24.05 -1.23 -16.05
C PRO A 401 23.85 -0.12 -15.01
N ASP A 402 23.44 1.09 -15.40
CA ASP A 402 23.49 2.28 -14.53
C ASP A 402 22.68 2.10 -13.23
N ASP A 403 23.37 1.90 -12.10
CA ASP A 403 22.89 1.80 -10.70
C ASP A 403 21.36 1.72 -10.49
N LEU A 404 20.76 0.58 -10.88
CA LEU A 404 19.33 0.29 -10.72
C LEU A 404 18.98 -0.34 -9.36
N ILE A 405 20.00 -0.65 -8.55
CA ILE A 405 19.89 -1.13 -7.17
C ILE A 405 20.49 -0.07 -6.26
N ILE A 406 19.71 0.46 -5.33
CA ILE A 406 20.19 1.49 -4.41
C ILE A 406 20.40 0.90 -3.02
N LYS A 407 21.66 0.87 -2.61
CA LYS A 407 22.07 0.56 -1.24
C LYS A 407 22.41 1.83 -0.48
N PHE A 408 21.86 1.99 0.72
CA PHE A 408 22.08 3.19 1.53
C PHE A 408 21.97 2.89 3.02
N THR A 409 22.54 3.78 3.83
CA THR A 409 22.47 3.72 5.28
C THR A 409 21.61 4.87 5.80
N VAL A 410 20.75 4.56 6.77
CA VAL A 410 19.98 5.49 7.58
C VAL A 410 20.67 5.63 8.93
N ASN A 411 20.80 6.86 9.42
CA ASN A 411 21.32 7.14 10.76
C ASN A 411 20.52 8.26 11.42
N ASN A 412 19.32 7.92 11.88
CA ASN A 412 18.43 8.86 12.57
C ASN A 412 18.25 8.42 14.01
N SER A 413 19.11 8.92 14.89
CA SER A 413 18.94 8.76 16.33
C SER A 413 18.02 9.88 16.84
N THR A 414 16.71 9.71 16.72
CA THR A 414 15.79 10.53 17.52
C THR A 414 15.93 10.10 18.98
N ILE A 415 16.35 11.02 19.85
CA ILE A 415 16.35 10.83 21.31
C ILE A 415 14.91 10.49 21.70
N THR A 416 14.68 9.24 22.07
CA THR A 416 13.45 8.82 22.74
C THR A 416 13.32 9.66 24.01
N HIS A 417 12.39 10.62 24.03
CA HIS A 417 11.91 11.16 25.30
C HIS A 417 11.28 9.97 26.04
N ASN A 418 11.93 9.57 27.14
CA ASN A 418 11.42 8.54 28.03
C ASN A 418 10.08 8.98 28.61
N ASP A 419 9.01 8.30 28.25
CA ASP A 419 7.84 8.15 29.12
C ASP A 419 8.19 7.21 30.26
N SER A 420 9.02 7.72 31.17
CA SER A 420 9.27 7.15 32.49
C SER A 420 9.00 8.26 33.50
N GLN A 421 7.72 8.58 33.73
CA GLN A 421 7.39 9.29 34.96
C GLN A 421 7.62 8.34 36.13
N GLN A 422 8.75 8.61 36.78
CA GLN A 422 9.16 8.07 38.05
C GLN A 422 8.04 8.26 39.08
N HIS A 423 7.69 7.14 39.70
CA HIS A 423 7.29 7.10 41.10
C HIS A 423 8.23 8.00 41.91
N ASN A 424 7.68 9.08 42.46
CA ASN A 424 8.25 9.72 43.64
C ASN A 424 7.38 9.34 44.82
N ASP A 425 7.90 8.41 45.61
CA ASP A 425 7.51 8.21 46.99
C ASP A 425 7.78 9.51 47.77
N ASN A 426 6.75 10.03 48.41
CA ASN A 426 6.88 10.85 49.60
C ASN A 426 5.76 10.47 50.56
N ASP A 427 6.11 9.59 51.49
CA ASP A 427 5.37 9.34 52.71
C ASP A 427 5.29 10.62 53.56
N ASN A 428 4.08 10.97 53.97
CA ASN A 428 3.84 11.48 55.33
C ASN A 428 2.38 11.33 55.74
N GLN A 429 2.16 10.26 56.54
CA GLN A 429 1.22 10.07 57.64
C GLN A 429 0.00 11.02 57.79
N GLN A 430 -1.19 10.42 57.84
CA GLN A 430 -2.02 10.44 59.07
C GLN A 430 -3.11 9.36 59.07
N HIS A 431 -3.15 8.64 60.20
CA HIS A 431 -4.13 7.63 60.58
C HIS A 431 -5.58 8.15 60.59
N ASN A 432 -6.53 7.32 60.15
CA ASN A 432 -7.65 6.93 61.01
C ASN A 432 -8.35 5.65 60.52
N THR A 433 -8.45 4.69 61.44
CA THR A 433 -9.10 3.39 61.37
C THR A 433 -10.62 3.51 61.51
N THR A 434 -11.40 2.69 60.79
CA THR A 434 -12.35 1.65 61.30
C THR A 434 -13.08 0.98 60.11
N PRO A 435 -13.33 -0.35 60.10
CA PRO A 435 -13.84 -1.11 58.96
C PRO A 435 -15.37 -1.38 59.02
N VAL A 436 -15.86 -2.27 58.13
CA VAL A 436 -17.22 -2.88 58.02
C VAL A 436 -18.07 -2.18 56.91
N ASN A 437 -18.69 -2.82 55.90
CA ASN A 437 -19.35 -4.13 55.82
C ASN A 437 -19.52 -4.67 54.38
N ASN A 438 -19.78 -5.98 54.32
CA ASN A 438 -20.13 -6.81 53.18
C ASN A 438 -21.40 -6.39 52.42
N LEU A 439 -21.47 -6.73 51.12
CA LEU A 439 -22.65 -7.36 50.51
C LEU A 439 -22.29 -8.07 49.20
N GLN A 440 -22.08 -9.38 49.32
CA GLN A 440 -22.26 -10.35 48.23
C GLN A 440 -23.76 -10.52 47.97
N MET A 441 -24.17 -10.57 46.70
CA MET A 441 -25.40 -11.25 46.31
C MET A 441 -25.09 -12.29 45.24
N ARG A 442 -25.52 -13.50 45.58
CA ARG A 442 -25.33 -14.80 44.94
C ARG A 442 -26.69 -15.18 44.35
N ILE A 443 -26.77 -15.53 43.06
CA ILE A 443 -27.93 -16.29 42.55
C ILE A 443 -27.41 -17.55 41.84
N LYS A 444 -27.91 -18.68 42.33
CA LYS A 444 -27.61 -20.05 41.93
C LYS A 444 -28.43 -20.49 40.71
N ARG A 445 -27.83 -21.42 39.98
CA ARG A 445 -28.34 -22.30 38.91
C ARG A 445 -29.75 -22.86 39.15
N LYS A 446 -30.46 -23.16 38.04
CA LYS A 446 -31.41 -24.27 37.95
C LYS A 446 -31.07 -25.12 36.74
N VAL A 447 -30.73 -26.39 37.00
CA VAL A 447 -30.54 -27.48 36.04
C VAL A 447 -31.86 -28.26 36.01
N SER A 448 -32.31 -28.66 34.83
CA SER A 448 -33.34 -29.68 34.66
C SER A 448 -32.86 -30.69 33.61
N LEU A 449 -32.68 -31.92 34.08
CA LEU A 449 -32.49 -33.15 33.30
C LEU A 449 -33.86 -33.72 32.93
N VAL A 450 -34.08 -34.14 31.68
CA VAL A 450 -34.90 -35.32 31.33
C VAL A 450 -34.43 -35.92 30.00
N GLN A 451 -33.91 -37.16 30.14
CA GLN A 451 -33.98 -38.38 29.33
C GLN A 451 -33.72 -38.43 27.80
N ASN A 452 -32.81 -39.38 27.49
CA ASN A 452 -32.57 -40.04 26.22
C ASN A 452 -33.78 -40.85 25.74
N ASP A 453 -33.99 -40.89 24.43
CA ASP A 453 -34.40 -42.10 23.73
C ASP A 453 -33.71 -42.19 22.36
N ASN A 454 -33.16 -43.37 22.08
CA ASN A 454 -32.51 -43.78 20.84
C ASN A 454 -33.55 -44.03 19.74
N VAL A 455 -33.37 -43.47 18.54
CA VAL A 455 -33.75 -44.14 17.28
C VAL A 455 -32.79 -43.71 16.15
N ASN A 456 -32.22 -44.72 15.49
CA ASN A 456 -31.41 -44.64 14.27
C ASN A 456 -32.17 -44.02 13.09
N SER A 457 -31.52 -43.15 12.31
CA SER A 457 -31.62 -43.20 10.84
C SER A 457 -30.53 -42.37 10.16
N THR A 458 -29.68 -43.10 9.45
CA THR A 458 -28.80 -42.70 8.34
C THR A 458 -29.48 -41.77 7.33
N THR A 459 -28.81 -40.69 6.94
CA THR A 459 -28.63 -40.30 5.52
C THR A 459 -27.55 -39.23 5.39
N ASP A 460 -26.55 -39.56 4.58
CA ASP A 460 -25.54 -38.69 3.99
C ASP A 460 -26.12 -37.44 3.31
N SER A 461 -25.46 -36.30 3.51
CA SER A 461 -25.29 -35.31 2.43
C SER A 461 -24.05 -34.45 2.71
N SER A 462 -22.89 -34.96 2.28
CA SER A 462 -21.65 -34.20 2.12
C SER A 462 -21.82 -33.13 1.03
N VAL A 463 -21.70 -31.86 1.38
CA VAL A 463 -21.61 -30.77 0.39
C VAL A 463 -20.13 -30.45 0.14
N ASN A 464 -19.72 -30.64 -1.11
CA ASN A 464 -18.37 -30.51 -1.62
C ASN A 464 -17.78 -29.11 -1.42
N ILE A 465 -16.65 -29.04 -0.73
CA ILE A 465 -15.73 -27.89 -0.74
C ILE A 465 -14.78 -28.11 -1.94
N LEU A 466 -14.98 -27.34 -3.00
CA LEU A 466 -14.11 -27.38 -4.19
C LEU A 466 -12.78 -26.68 -3.90
N SER A 467 -11.71 -27.46 -4.08
CA SER A 467 -10.30 -27.08 -4.02
C SER A 467 -9.86 -26.20 -5.21
N PRO A 468 -8.86 -25.31 -5.05
CA PRO A 468 -8.28 -24.55 -6.14
C PRO A 468 -7.15 -25.34 -6.83
N SER A 469 -7.30 -25.66 -8.10
CA SER A 469 -6.21 -26.20 -8.92
C SER A 469 -6.36 -25.81 -10.38
N LEU A 470 -5.45 -24.96 -10.87
CA LEU A 470 -5.18 -24.78 -12.30
C LEU A 470 -3.74 -24.33 -12.52
N ILE A 471 -2.81 -25.29 -12.43
CA ILE A 471 -1.50 -25.23 -13.08
C ILE A 471 -1.61 -26.07 -14.36
N LYS A 472 -1.69 -25.44 -15.53
CA LYS A 472 -1.53 -26.14 -16.81
C LYS A 472 -0.05 -26.17 -17.18
N ARG A 473 0.59 -27.33 -16.96
CA ARG A 473 1.83 -27.72 -17.65
C ARG A 473 1.50 -27.96 -19.12
N VAL A 474 2.16 -27.25 -20.03
CA VAL A 474 2.27 -27.65 -21.44
C VAL A 474 3.47 -28.59 -21.56
N LYS A 475 3.25 -29.78 -22.13
CA LYS A 475 4.29 -30.76 -22.46
C LYS A 475 4.68 -30.60 -23.94
N LYS A 476 6.00 -30.59 -24.15
CA LYS A 476 6.80 -30.77 -25.38
C LYS A 476 6.64 -29.76 -26.49
#